data_AF-A0A349ZXY6-F1
#
_entry.id   AF-A0A349ZXY6-F1
#
_cell.length_a   1.000
_cell.length_b   1.000
_cell.length_c   1.000
_cell.angle_alpha   90.00
_cell.angle_beta   90.00
_cell.angle_gamma   90.00
#
_symmetry.space_group_name_H-M   'P 1'
#
loop_
_entity.id
_entity.type
_entity.pdbx_description
1 polymer ?
#
loop_
_entity_poly.entity_id
_entity_poly.type
_entity_poly.pdbx_seq_one_letter_code
_entity_poly.pdbx_strand_id
1 'polypeptide(L)'
;MQRKSLITIAWITFFIGNASFVFFTPVKTWQNYLVNMAFAFLYSFTIAVGNGAVNDYLSRKYPWETKTQIRTILGIIATLIVNIVLVLICDYINFIWFQGRPVSKFFEGSMALSHWLTINIALLISAILHASGFMKALKSSTQKQVIRQKFIAKAADARFESLKNQLDPHFLFNSLNVLDALIDENPPQAQRFTASMSKIYRYVLEQKDKETVTVAEEVDFARTYAELLKTRFEDSVLFTFNIAAEAENRYVVPLSLQLL
;
A
#
# COMPACT_ATOMS: atom_id res chain seq x y z
N MET A 1 9.38 -16.83 18.95
CA MET A 1 10.49 -16.62 17.99
C MET A 1 10.16 -17.34 16.68
N GLN A 2 10.39 -16.71 15.53
CA GLN A 2 10.14 -17.32 14.22
C GLN A 2 11.33 -18.20 13.79
N ARG A 3 11.12 -19.23 12.96
CA ARG A 3 12.19 -20.12 12.45
C ARG A 3 13.40 -19.35 11.88
N LYS A 4 13.16 -18.22 11.21
CA LYS A 4 14.23 -17.37 10.65
C LYS A 4 15.11 -16.72 11.73
N SER A 5 14.56 -16.34 12.89
CA SER A 5 15.35 -15.73 13.97
C SER A 5 16.29 -16.74 14.63
N LEU A 6 15.86 -18.01 14.77
CA LEU A 6 16.71 -19.08 15.28
C LEU A 6 17.91 -19.35 14.36
N ILE A 7 17.69 -19.35 13.04
CA ILE A 7 18.76 -19.50 12.05
C ILE A 7 19.75 -18.33 12.14
N THR A 8 19.26 -17.10 12.28
CA THR A 8 20.13 -15.92 12.45
C THR A 8 20.97 -16.02 13.73
N ILE A 9 20.38 -16.43 14.85
CA ILE A 9 21.12 -16.63 16.12
C ILE A 9 22.19 -17.71 15.95
N ALA A 10 21.88 -18.83 15.28
CA ALA A 10 22.83 -19.89 15.03
C ALA A 10 24.04 -19.41 14.20
N TRP A 11 23.80 -18.63 13.15
CA TRP A 11 24.88 -18.04 12.36
C TRP A 11 25.72 -17.05 13.15
N ILE A 12 25.08 -16.16 13.94
CA ILE A 12 25.79 -15.21 14.80
C ILE A 12 26.65 -15.98 15.82
N THR A 13 26.09 -17.00 16.47
CA THR A 13 26.79 -17.89 17.41
C THR A 13 28.02 -18.50 16.74
N PHE A 14 27.84 -19.07 15.55
CA PHE A 14 28.90 -19.75 14.82
C PHE A 14 30.04 -18.79 14.48
N PHE A 15 29.75 -17.63 13.86
CA PHE A 15 30.80 -16.71 13.44
C PHE A 15 31.50 -16.03 14.62
N ILE A 16 30.75 -15.53 15.60
CA ILE A 16 31.33 -14.90 16.80
C ILE A 16 32.11 -15.93 17.61
N GLY A 17 31.55 -17.12 17.79
CA GLY A 17 32.22 -18.19 18.51
C GLY A 17 33.54 -18.55 17.85
N ASN A 18 33.57 -18.79 16.54
CA ASN A 18 34.81 -19.18 15.87
C ASN A 18 35.84 -18.05 15.88
N ALA A 19 35.43 -16.80 15.65
CA ALA A 19 36.31 -15.64 15.78
C ALA A 19 36.86 -15.50 17.21
N SER A 20 36.00 -15.61 18.22
CA SER A 20 36.40 -15.52 19.63
C SER A 20 37.41 -16.62 20.00
N PHE A 21 37.16 -17.85 19.56
CA PHE A 21 38.07 -18.96 19.77
C PHE A 21 39.43 -18.73 19.11
N VAL A 22 39.45 -18.30 17.84
CA VAL A 22 40.69 -18.08 17.08
C VAL A 22 41.53 -16.94 17.66
N PHE A 23 40.92 -15.80 17.98
CA PHE A 23 41.67 -14.60 18.36
C PHE A 23 41.91 -14.44 19.87
N PHE A 24 41.02 -14.96 20.72
CA PHE A 24 41.04 -14.64 22.15
C PHE A 24 41.27 -15.83 23.08
N THR A 25 41.17 -17.07 22.58
CA THR A 25 41.46 -18.26 23.40
C THR A 25 42.94 -18.66 23.25
N PRO A 26 43.79 -18.57 24.29
CA PRO A 26 45.23 -18.85 24.13
C PRO A 26 45.53 -20.32 23.83
N VAL A 27 44.82 -21.23 24.51
CA VAL A 27 45.04 -22.68 24.42
C VAL A 27 43.94 -23.31 23.57
N LYS A 28 44.30 -23.84 22.40
CA LYS A 28 43.37 -24.42 21.43
C LYS A 28 43.09 -25.90 21.74
N THR A 29 42.14 -26.16 22.63
CA THR A 29 41.65 -27.52 22.94
C THR A 29 40.19 -27.67 22.57
N TRP A 30 39.74 -28.91 22.34
CA TRP A 30 38.32 -29.22 22.10
C TRP A 30 37.42 -28.77 23.26
N GLN A 31 37.90 -28.92 24.50
CA GLN A 31 37.17 -28.46 25.67
C GLN A 31 36.98 -26.94 25.65
N ASN A 32 38.05 -26.16 25.38
CA ASN A 32 37.96 -24.71 25.31
C ASN A 32 37.10 -24.24 24.14
N TYR A 33 37.11 -24.97 23.02
CA TYR A 33 36.23 -24.69 21.89
C TYR A 33 34.76 -24.82 22.28
N LEU A 34 34.38 -25.92 22.94
CA LEU A 34 33.00 -26.16 23.37
C LEU A 34 32.53 -25.13 24.40
N VAL A 35 33.38 -24.79 25.39
CA VAL A 35 33.09 -23.73 26.37
C VAL A 35 32.89 -22.38 25.67
N ASN A 36 33.77 -22.03 24.73
CA ASN A 36 33.66 -20.79 23.97
C ASN A 36 32.38 -20.76 23.10
N MET A 37 32.00 -21.88 22.47
CA MET A 37 30.73 -21.98 21.72
C MET A 37 29.52 -21.80 22.65
N ALA A 38 29.56 -22.37 23.85
CA ALA A 38 28.49 -22.22 24.83
C ALA A 38 28.32 -20.76 25.26
N PHE A 39 29.42 -20.03 25.49
CA PHE A 39 29.36 -18.59 25.75
C PHE A 39 28.90 -17.81 24.53
N ALA A 40 29.43 -18.06 23.34
CA ALA A 40 28.96 -17.38 22.13
C ALA A 40 27.44 -17.56 21.92
N PHE A 41 26.91 -18.74 22.25
CA PHE A 41 25.48 -19.00 22.24
C PHE A 41 24.75 -18.20 23.33
N LEU A 42 25.24 -18.21 24.57
CA LEU A 42 24.65 -17.43 25.68
C LEU A 42 24.52 -15.95 25.32
N TYR A 43 25.60 -15.33 24.79
CA TYR A 43 25.58 -13.92 24.43
C TYR A 43 24.62 -13.66 23.28
N SER A 44 24.76 -14.39 22.16
CA SER A 44 23.93 -14.15 20.98
C SER A 44 22.45 -14.44 21.22
N PHE A 45 22.12 -15.48 22.01
CA PHE A 45 20.75 -15.81 22.38
C PHE A 45 20.14 -14.72 23.27
N THR A 46 20.85 -14.33 24.34
CA THR A 46 20.36 -13.32 25.29
C THR A 46 20.13 -11.97 24.61
N ILE A 47 21.11 -11.53 23.82
CA ILE A 47 21.03 -10.28 23.05
C ILE A 47 19.89 -10.34 22.03
N ALA A 48 19.75 -11.45 21.31
CA ALA A 48 18.70 -11.59 20.29
C ALA A 48 17.29 -11.63 20.89
N VAL A 49 17.11 -12.32 22.01
CA VAL A 49 15.82 -12.35 22.73
C VAL A 49 15.47 -10.97 23.26
N GLY A 50 16.43 -10.28 23.89
CA GLY A 50 16.22 -8.93 24.43
C GLY A 50 15.88 -7.90 23.36
N ASN A 51 16.70 -7.82 22.30
CA ASN A 51 16.43 -6.91 21.20
C ASN A 51 15.15 -7.30 20.43
N GLY A 52 14.86 -8.59 20.30
CA GLY A 52 13.62 -9.09 19.73
C GLY A 52 12.40 -8.63 20.51
N ALA A 53 12.41 -8.74 21.83
CA ALA A 53 11.32 -8.28 22.70
C ALA A 53 11.10 -6.76 22.60
N VAL A 54 12.18 -5.97 22.61
CA VAL A 54 12.11 -4.52 22.38
C VAL A 54 11.51 -4.21 21.01
N ASN A 55 12.00 -4.89 19.97
CA ASN A 55 11.53 -4.67 18.62
C ASN A 55 10.06 -5.03 18.45
N ASP A 56 9.60 -6.13 19.03
CA ASP A 56 8.20 -6.56 18.97
C ASP A 56 7.28 -5.59 19.74
N TYR A 57 7.69 -5.16 20.93
CA TYR A 57 6.96 -4.15 21.71
C TYR A 57 6.84 -2.83 20.94
N LEU A 58 7.95 -2.32 20.44
CA LEU A 58 7.96 -1.06 19.69
C LEU A 58 7.21 -1.18 18.36
N SER A 59 7.23 -2.33 17.69
CA SER A 59 6.48 -2.51 16.42
C SER A 59 4.97 -2.56 16.67
N ARG A 60 4.51 -3.06 17.82
CA ARG A 60 3.09 -3.03 18.21
C ARG A 60 2.63 -1.62 18.57
N LYS A 61 3.44 -0.85 19.30
CA LYS A 61 3.06 0.48 19.82
C LYS A 61 3.35 1.63 18.84
N TYR A 62 4.43 1.52 18.06
CA TYR A 62 4.93 2.52 17.12
C TYR A 62 5.33 1.83 15.79
N PRO A 63 4.35 1.49 14.93
CA PRO A 63 4.62 0.86 13.65
C PRO A 63 5.52 1.72 12.75
N TRP A 64 6.35 1.06 11.94
CA TRP A 64 7.30 1.73 11.04
C TRP A 64 6.61 2.57 9.96
N GLU A 65 5.38 2.22 9.59
CA GLU A 65 4.61 2.84 8.50
C GLU A 65 3.99 4.18 8.90
N THR A 66 3.63 4.36 10.16
CA THR A 66 2.86 5.52 10.64
C THR A 66 3.63 6.41 11.60
N LYS A 67 4.54 5.84 12.39
CA LYS A 67 5.26 6.55 13.47
C LYS A 67 6.78 6.40 13.36
N THR A 68 7.32 6.46 12.14
CA THR A 68 8.72 6.18 11.82
C THR A 68 9.71 6.95 12.70
N GLN A 69 9.55 8.28 12.84
CA GLN A 69 10.48 9.12 13.61
C GLN A 69 10.56 8.70 15.09
N ILE A 70 9.40 8.59 15.74
CA ILE A 70 9.30 8.17 17.15
C ILE A 70 9.84 6.75 17.32
N ARG A 71 9.50 5.85 16.39
CA ARG A 71 9.98 4.45 16.39
C ARG A 71 11.50 4.35 16.28
N THR A 72 12.13 5.17 15.45
CA THR A 72 13.59 5.20 15.28
C THR A 72 14.27 5.68 16.57
N ILE A 73 13.82 6.82 17.13
CA ILE A 73 14.42 7.40 18.35
C ILE A 73 14.30 6.42 19.52
N LEU A 74 13.09 5.92 19.79
CA LEU A 74 12.86 4.96 20.88
C LEU A 74 13.59 3.64 20.62
N GLY A 75 13.71 3.22 19.36
CA GLY A 75 14.50 2.06 18.96
C GLY A 75 15.96 2.22 19.37
N ILE A 76 16.61 3.30 18.95
CA ILE A 76 18.03 3.57 19.26
C ILE A 76 18.26 3.58 20.77
N ILE A 77 17.43 4.32 21.51
CA ILE A 77 17.58 4.45 22.97
C ILE A 77 17.40 3.08 23.66
N ALA A 78 16.33 2.35 23.31
CA ALA A 78 16.04 1.06 23.92
C ALA A 78 17.11 0.03 23.58
N THR A 79 17.57 -0.03 22.33
CA THR A 79 18.66 -0.91 21.88
C THR A 79 19.96 -0.60 22.61
N LEU A 80 20.29 0.68 22.83
CA LEU A 80 21.48 1.08 23.59
C LEU A 80 21.43 0.55 25.03
N ILE A 81 20.34 0.84 25.74
CA ILE A 81 20.16 0.47 27.15
C ILE A 81 20.14 -1.06 27.30
N VAL A 82 19.36 -1.75 26.47
CA VAL A 82 19.20 -3.20 26.56
C VAL A 82 20.49 -3.94 26.22
N ASN A 83 21.25 -3.51 25.21
CA ASN A 83 22.54 -4.16 24.93
C ASN A 83 23.55 -3.95 26.05
N ILE A 84 23.63 -2.76 26.65
CA ILE A 84 24.53 -2.52 27.79
C ILE A 84 24.17 -3.46 28.96
N VAL A 85 22.89 -3.50 29.35
CA VAL A 85 22.44 -4.32 30.48
C VAL A 85 22.66 -5.80 30.22
N LEU A 86 22.27 -6.31 29.05
CA LEU A 86 22.37 -7.74 28.74
C LEU A 86 23.82 -8.20 28.60
N VAL A 87 24.69 -7.38 28.01
CA VAL A 87 26.11 -7.71 27.91
C VAL A 87 26.75 -7.75 29.30
N LEU A 88 26.47 -6.78 30.17
CA LEU A 88 27.00 -6.79 31.54
C LEU A 88 26.52 -8.00 32.34
N ILE A 89 25.27 -8.45 32.14
CA ILE A 89 24.77 -9.69 32.76
C ILE A 89 25.55 -10.91 32.25
N CYS A 90 25.73 -11.04 30.93
CA CYS A 90 26.51 -12.13 30.34
C CYS A 90 27.97 -12.12 30.81
N ASP A 91 28.58 -10.93 30.88
CA ASP A 91 29.95 -10.75 31.33
C ASP A 91 30.10 -11.05 32.83
N TYR A 92 29.11 -10.73 33.66
CA TYR A 92 29.11 -11.10 35.07
C TYR A 92 29.09 -12.62 35.24
N ILE A 93 28.21 -13.31 34.48
CA ILE A 93 28.15 -14.78 34.46
C ILE A 93 29.50 -15.37 34.02
N ASN A 94 30.11 -14.83 32.96
CA ASN A 94 31.38 -15.32 32.43
C ASN A 94 32.57 -15.05 33.37
N PHE A 95 32.81 -13.79 33.75
CA PHE A 95 34.02 -13.43 34.48
C PHE A 95 33.94 -13.73 35.97
N ILE A 96 32.79 -13.45 36.61
CA ILE A 96 32.66 -13.59 38.06
C ILE A 96 32.27 -15.02 38.41
N TRP A 97 31.17 -15.52 37.84
CA TRP A 97 30.63 -16.81 38.25
C TRP A 97 31.42 -17.99 37.67
N PHE A 98 31.74 -17.96 36.37
CA PHE A 98 32.45 -19.07 35.72
C PHE A 98 33.98 -19.00 35.89
N GLN A 99 34.60 -17.84 35.69
CA GLN A 99 36.06 -17.69 35.83
C GLN A 99 36.53 -17.35 37.25
N GLY A 100 35.62 -17.07 38.19
CA GLY A 100 35.97 -16.80 39.59
C GLY A 100 36.76 -15.50 39.81
N ARG A 101 36.70 -14.53 38.89
CA ARG A 101 37.45 -13.27 39.02
C ARG A 101 36.85 -12.39 40.13
N PRO A 102 37.66 -11.56 40.79
CA PRO A 102 37.17 -10.69 41.86
C PRO A 102 36.20 -9.62 41.31
N VAL A 103 35.06 -9.46 41.97
CA VAL A 103 34.01 -8.48 41.61
C VAL A 103 34.54 -7.04 41.62
N SER A 104 35.50 -6.74 42.49
CA SER A 104 36.13 -5.40 42.55
C SER A 104 36.83 -5.01 41.25
N LYS A 105 37.25 -5.97 40.43
CA LYS A 105 37.90 -5.72 39.14
C LYS A 105 36.95 -5.68 37.96
N PHE A 106 35.64 -5.87 38.17
CA PHE A 106 34.66 -6.01 37.08
C PHE A 106 34.71 -4.84 36.10
N PHE A 107 34.73 -3.60 36.60
CA PHE A 107 34.83 -2.40 35.76
C PHE A 107 36.26 -1.89 35.54
N GLU A 108 37.28 -2.73 35.75
CA GLU A 108 38.69 -2.33 35.66
C GLU A 108 39.48 -3.20 34.66
N GLY A 109 40.57 -2.64 34.14
CA GLY A 109 41.57 -3.36 33.36
C GLY A 109 41.00 -4.10 32.14
N SER A 110 41.37 -5.37 31.98
CA SER A 110 40.99 -6.19 30.83
C SER A 110 39.51 -6.56 30.78
N MET A 111 38.80 -6.57 31.93
CA MET A 111 37.36 -6.82 31.95
C MET A 111 36.57 -5.62 31.40
N ALA A 112 36.94 -4.40 31.80
CA ALA A 112 36.37 -3.17 31.24
C ALA A 112 36.53 -3.08 29.72
N LEU A 113 37.72 -3.44 29.20
CA LEU A 113 37.97 -3.49 27.76
C LEU A 113 37.08 -4.54 27.06
N SER A 114 36.89 -5.71 27.69
CA SER A 114 36.01 -6.76 27.17
C SER A 114 34.54 -6.33 27.14
N HIS A 115 34.06 -5.64 28.18
CA HIS A 115 32.71 -5.07 28.20
C HIS A 115 32.53 -4.09 27.06
N TRP A 116 33.47 -3.15 26.91
CA TRP A 116 33.42 -2.14 25.86
C TRP A 116 33.40 -2.77 24.46
N LEU A 117 34.26 -3.76 24.21
CA LEU A 117 34.32 -4.45 22.92
C LEU A 117 33.02 -5.19 22.63
N THR A 118 32.53 -5.97 23.59
CA THR A 118 31.31 -6.79 23.42
C THR A 118 30.06 -5.93 23.26
N ILE A 119 29.95 -4.83 24.00
CA ILE A 119 28.85 -3.85 23.83
C ILE A 119 28.87 -3.28 22.42
N ASN A 120 30.03 -2.85 21.90
CA ASN A 120 30.12 -2.28 20.55
C ASN A 120 29.76 -3.29 19.46
N ILE A 121 30.20 -4.55 19.60
CA ILE A 121 29.82 -5.64 18.68
C ILE A 121 28.30 -5.89 18.74
N ALA A 122 27.72 -5.95 19.93
CA ALA A 122 26.29 -6.15 20.13
C ALA A 122 25.46 -5.00 19.54
N LEU A 123 25.92 -3.75 19.71
CA LEU A 123 25.29 -2.57 19.11
C LEU A 123 25.37 -2.58 17.59
N LEU A 124 26.52 -2.96 17.02
CA LEU A 124 26.70 -3.06 15.56
C LEU A 124 25.73 -4.09 14.96
N ILE A 125 25.66 -5.28 15.55
CA ILE A 125 24.74 -6.34 15.10
C ILE A 125 23.28 -5.88 15.22
N SER A 126 22.93 -5.28 16.37
CA SER A 126 21.58 -4.76 16.59
C SER A 126 21.21 -3.67 15.58
N ALA A 127 22.14 -2.75 15.27
CA ALA A 127 21.94 -1.70 14.27
C ALA A 127 21.66 -2.29 12.88
N ILE A 128 22.42 -3.31 12.46
CA ILE A 128 22.21 -4.00 11.17
C ILE A 128 20.82 -4.66 11.12
N LEU A 129 20.40 -5.32 12.20
CA LEU A 129 19.09 -5.97 12.26
C LEU A 129 17.95 -4.95 12.24
N HIS A 130 18.09 -3.84 12.97
CA HIS A 130 17.12 -2.75 12.95
C HIS A 130 17.03 -2.07 11.59
N ALA A 131 18.17 -1.77 10.96
CA ALA A 131 18.22 -1.20 9.61
C ALA A 131 17.57 -2.15 8.58
N SER A 132 17.83 -3.45 8.68
CA SER A 132 17.19 -4.47 7.83
C SER A 132 15.67 -4.53 8.03
N GLY A 133 15.20 -4.38 9.27
CA GLY A 133 13.78 -4.30 9.60
C GLY A 133 13.12 -3.07 9.00
N PHE A 134 13.76 -1.91 9.17
CA PHE A 134 13.32 -0.63 8.60
C PHE A 134 13.25 -0.69 7.06
N MET A 135 14.29 -1.18 6.39
CA MET A 135 14.34 -1.31 4.94
C MET A 135 13.20 -2.18 4.38
N LYS A 136 12.85 -3.27 5.08
CA LYS A 136 11.71 -4.12 4.71
C LYS A 136 10.38 -3.38 4.84
N ALA A 137 10.18 -2.65 5.93
CA ALA A 137 8.98 -1.85 6.15
C ALA A 137 8.85 -0.74 5.09
N LEU A 138 9.96 -0.04 4.79
CA LEU A 138 10.01 0.99 3.76
C LEU A 138 9.63 0.41 2.38
N LYS A 139 10.26 -0.70 1.98
CA LYS A 139 9.96 -1.37 0.70
C LYS A 139 8.48 -1.78 0.61
N SER A 140 7.91 -2.32 1.69
CA SER A 140 6.49 -2.71 1.72
C SER A 140 5.57 -1.49 1.60
N SER A 141 5.88 -0.39 2.28
CA SER A 141 5.10 0.85 2.21
C SER A 141 5.11 1.44 0.80
N THR A 142 6.29 1.54 0.16
CA THR A 142 6.42 2.04 -1.22
C THR A 142 5.66 1.15 -2.22
N GLN A 143 5.72 -0.17 -2.07
CA GLN A 143 4.96 -1.09 -2.94
C GLN A 143 3.46 -0.88 -2.81
N LYS A 144 2.94 -0.70 -1.60
CA LYS A 144 1.51 -0.39 -1.37
C LYS A 144 1.11 0.92 -2.03
N GLN A 145 1.95 1.95 -1.95
CA GLN A 145 1.70 3.25 -2.59
C GLN A 145 1.64 3.13 -4.12
N VAL A 146 2.58 2.41 -4.74
CA VAL A 146 2.59 2.19 -6.20
C VAL A 146 1.36 1.41 -6.66
N ILE A 147 0.97 0.36 -5.94
CA ILE A 147 -0.25 -0.42 -6.25
C ILE A 147 -1.48 0.49 -6.15
N ARG A 148 -1.56 1.34 -5.12
CA ARG A 148 -2.67 2.28 -4.95
C ARG A 148 -2.75 3.27 -6.11
N GLN A 149 -1.63 3.83 -6.55
CA GLN A 149 -1.58 4.75 -7.69
C GLN A 149 -2.02 4.06 -8.99
N LYS A 150 -1.55 2.83 -9.24
CA LYS A 150 -1.98 2.04 -10.41
C LYS A 150 -3.48 1.76 -10.40
N PHE A 151 -4.04 1.47 -9.22
CA PHE A 151 -5.49 1.25 -9.09
C PHE A 151 -6.28 2.53 -9.39
N ILE A 152 -5.84 3.68 -8.87
CA ILE A 152 -6.47 4.98 -9.16
C ILE A 152 -6.39 5.30 -10.65
N ALA A 153 -5.24 5.10 -11.30
CA ALA A 153 -5.06 5.33 -12.73
C ALA A 153 -6.01 4.45 -13.55
N LYS A 154 -6.05 3.13 -13.28
CA LYS A 154 -6.98 2.22 -13.96
C LYS A 154 -8.45 2.59 -13.74
N ALA A 155 -8.80 3.06 -12.54
CA ALA A 155 -10.16 3.52 -12.27
C ALA A 155 -10.49 4.80 -13.05
N ALA A 156 -9.53 5.72 -13.20
CA ALA A 156 -9.68 6.90 -14.04
C ALA A 156 -9.79 6.53 -15.52
N ASP A 157 -8.97 5.62 -16.02
CA ASP A 157 -9.03 5.11 -17.40
C ASP A 157 -10.37 4.43 -17.69
N ALA A 158 -10.87 3.59 -16.77
CA ALA A 158 -12.17 2.94 -16.91
C ALA A 158 -13.33 3.96 -16.92
N ARG A 159 -13.25 5.00 -16.07
CA ARG A 159 -14.21 6.12 -16.13
C ARG A 159 -14.11 6.84 -17.46
N PHE A 160 -12.91 7.15 -17.94
CA PHE A 160 -12.69 7.81 -19.21
C PHE A 160 -13.26 7.00 -20.40
N GLU A 161 -13.00 5.70 -20.46
CA GLU A 161 -13.56 4.82 -21.50
C GLU A 161 -15.08 4.71 -21.39
N SER A 162 -15.64 4.70 -20.17
CA SER A 162 -17.09 4.77 -19.98
C SER A 162 -17.67 6.09 -20.50
N LEU A 163 -17.02 7.23 -20.22
CA LEU A 163 -17.42 8.53 -20.79
C LEU A 163 -17.37 8.50 -22.32
N LYS A 164 -16.31 7.92 -22.89
CA LYS A 164 -16.14 7.82 -24.36
C LYS A 164 -17.26 7.00 -24.99
N ASN A 165 -17.63 5.88 -24.39
CA ASN A 165 -18.67 4.98 -24.90
C ASN A 165 -20.10 5.49 -24.69
N GLN A 166 -20.32 6.48 -23.81
CA GLN A 166 -21.63 7.13 -23.63
C GLN A 166 -22.02 8.04 -24.79
N LEU A 167 -21.04 8.56 -25.53
CA LEU A 167 -21.27 9.21 -26.82
C LEU A 167 -21.18 8.12 -27.88
N ASP A 168 -22.32 7.54 -28.32
CA ASP A 168 -22.32 6.57 -29.41
C ASP A 168 -21.71 7.25 -30.67
N PRO A 169 -20.46 6.90 -31.06
CA PRO A 169 -19.80 7.57 -32.17
C PRO A 169 -20.56 7.33 -33.47
N HIS A 170 -21.20 6.16 -33.59
CA HIS A 170 -21.99 5.80 -34.76
C HIS A 170 -23.27 6.64 -34.84
N PHE A 171 -23.94 6.91 -33.73
CA PHE A 171 -25.07 7.86 -33.70
C PHE A 171 -24.62 9.27 -34.10
N LEU A 172 -23.47 9.74 -33.59
CA LEU A 172 -22.93 11.05 -33.95
C LEU A 172 -22.64 11.15 -35.46
N PHE A 173 -21.85 10.22 -36.00
CA PHE A 173 -21.49 10.22 -37.43
C PHE A 173 -22.72 10.11 -38.33
N ASN A 174 -23.68 9.23 -37.99
CA ASN A 174 -24.91 9.12 -38.77
C ASN A 174 -25.75 10.40 -38.72
N SER A 175 -25.84 11.04 -37.55
CA SER A 175 -26.58 12.29 -37.40
C SER A 175 -25.93 13.41 -38.22
N LEU A 176 -24.59 13.47 -38.27
CA LEU A 176 -23.87 14.42 -39.10
C LEU A 176 -24.12 14.19 -40.60
N ASN A 177 -24.18 12.94 -41.06
CA ASN A 177 -24.49 12.64 -42.46
C ASN A 177 -25.92 13.06 -42.85
N VAL A 178 -26.90 12.84 -41.96
CA VAL A 178 -28.29 13.32 -42.19
C VAL A 178 -28.33 14.84 -42.22
N LEU A 179 -27.60 15.50 -41.31
CA LEU A 179 -27.51 16.95 -41.28
C LEU A 179 -26.88 17.50 -42.58
N ASP A 180 -25.81 16.88 -43.07
CA ASP A 180 -25.12 17.27 -44.30
C ASP A 180 -26.08 17.27 -45.50
N ALA A 181 -26.87 16.20 -45.67
CA ALA A 181 -27.90 16.14 -46.72
C ALA A 181 -28.99 17.22 -46.55
N LEU A 182 -29.44 17.47 -45.31
CA LEU A 182 -30.49 18.45 -45.03
C LEU A 182 -30.04 19.89 -45.26
N ILE A 183 -28.75 20.20 -45.14
CA ILE A 183 -28.23 21.57 -45.34
C ILE A 183 -28.53 22.05 -46.76
N ASP A 184 -28.37 21.17 -47.75
CA ASP A 184 -28.61 21.49 -49.16
C ASP A 184 -30.08 21.30 -49.56
N GLU A 185 -30.74 20.24 -49.07
CA GLU A 185 -32.12 19.91 -49.47
C GLU A 185 -33.19 20.75 -48.76
N ASN A 186 -33.04 20.99 -47.45
CA ASN A 186 -34.04 21.67 -46.63
C ASN A 186 -33.38 22.42 -45.44
N PRO A 187 -32.81 23.62 -45.67
CA PRO A 187 -32.08 24.35 -44.64
C PRO A 187 -32.87 24.63 -43.34
N PRO A 188 -34.18 24.96 -43.38
CA PRO A 188 -34.99 25.07 -42.17
C PRO A 188 -35.07 23.76 -41.35
N GLN A 189 -35.13 22.60 -42.01
CA GLN A 189 -35.14 21.30 -41.35
C GLN A 189 -33.77 20.96 -40.76
N ALA A 190 -32.68 21.30 -41.46
CA ALA A 190 -31.30 21.18 -40.95
C ALA A 190 -31.10 21.95 -39.64
N GLN A 191 -31.64 23.17 -39.54
CA GLN A 191 -31.58 23.97 -38.30
C GLN A 191 -32.31 23.29 -37.14
N ARG A 192 -33.51 22.77 -37.38
CA ARG A 192 -34.29 22.05 -36.36
C ARG A 192 -33.61 20.75 -35.94
N PHE A 193 -33.03 20.02 -36.89
CA PHE A 193 -32.28 18.79 -36.64
C PHE A 193 -31.06 19.07 -35.76
N THR A 194 -30.27 20.11 -36.09
CA THR A 194 -29.11 20.54 -35.29
C THR A 194 -29.51 20.92 -33.87
N ALA A 195 -30.61 21.67 -33.69
CA ALA A 195 -31.10 22.05 -32.38
C ALA A 195 -31.53 20.83 -31.54
N SER A 196 -32.21 19.86 -32.16
CA SER A 196 -32.63 18.61 -31.52
C SER A 196 -31.43 17.76 -31.12
N MET A 197 -30.43 17.65 -32.00
CA MET A 197 -29.17 16.97 -31.72
C MET A 197 -28.44 17.61 -30.53
N SER A 198 -28.36 18.94 -30.47
CA SER A 198 -27.76 19.67 -29.34
C SER A 198 -28.48 19.40 -28.02
N LYS A 199 -29.83 19.34 -28.03
CA LYS A 199 -30.63 19.01 -26.83
C LYS A 199 -30.36 17.59 -26.34
N ILE A 200 -30.27 16.61 -27.24
CA ILE A 200 -29.99 15.22 -26.88
C ILE A 200 -28.62 15.08 -26.23
N TYR A 201 -27.57 15.62 -26.85
CA TYR A 201 -26.23 15.56 -26.27
C TYR A 201 -26.15 16.29 -24.93
N ARG A 202 -26.83 17.44 -24.79
CA ARG A 202 -26.90 18.14 -23.52
C ARG A 202 -27.54 17.29 -22.43
N TYR A 203 -28.68 16.65 -22.72
CA TYR A 203 -29.35 15.77 -21.77
C TYR A 203 -28.48 14.59 -21.35
N VAL A 204 -27.85 13.89 -22.31
CA VAL A 204 -26.94 12.76 -22.04
C VAL A 204 -25.78 13.20 -21.14
N LEU A 205 -25.24 14.41 -21.33
CA LEU A 205 -24.15 14.95 -20.52
C LEU A 205 -24.62 15.43 -19.13
N GLU A 206 -25.80 16.06 -19.03
CA GLU A 206 -26.33 16.62 -17.77
C GLU A 206 -26.87 15.54 -16.82
N GLN A 207 -27.50 14.48 -17.34
CA GLN A 207 -28.10 13.43 -16.52
C GLN A 207 -27.13 12.29 -16.18
N LYS A 208 -25.91 12.35 -16.71
CA LYS A 208 -24.86 11.31 -16.58
C LYS A 208 -24.55 10.89 -15.14
N ASP A 209 -24.51 11.85 -14.22
CA ASP A 209 -24.11 11.60 -12.82
C ASP A 209 -25.33 11.48 -11.88
N LYS A 210 -26.56 11.49 -12.43
CA LYS A 210 -27.79 11.31 -11.64
C LYS A 210 -28.16 9.84 -11.56
N GLU A 211 -28.52 9.38 -10.36
CA GLU A 211 -29.04 8.02 -10.16
C GLU A 211 -30.45 7.85 -10.75
N THR A 212 -31.27 8.91 -10.72
CA THR A 212 -32.64 8.93 -11.24
C THR A 212 -33.04 10.31 -11.78
N VAL A 213 -33.96 10.33 -12.74
CA VAL A 213 -34.66 11.51 -13.27
C VAL A 213 -36.17 11.32 -13.17
N THR A 214 -36.95 12.39 -13.26
CA THR A 214 -38.40 12.26 -13.34
C THR A 214 -38.82 11.63 -14.67
N VAL A 215 -39.94 10.91 -14.67
CA VAL A 215 -40.53 10.37 -15.91
C VAL A 215 -40.84 11.50 -16.89
N ALA A 216 -41.27 12.66 -16.41
CA ALA A 216 -41.49 13.84 -17.26
C ALA A 216 -40.23 14.26 -18.03
N GLU A 217 -39.10 14.42 -17.35
CA GLU A 217 -37.81 14.75 -17.97
C GLU A 217 -37.39 13.69 -19.01
N GLU A 218 -37.55 12.41 -18.68
CA GLU A 218 -37.18 11.29 -19.54
C GLU A 218 -38.10 11.18 -20.79
N VAL A 219 -39.39 11.47 -20.63
CA VAL A 219 -40.36 11.50 -21.74
C VAL A 219 -40.09 12.68 -22.67
N ASP A 220 -39.75 13.86 -22.16
CA ASP A 220 -39.38 15.01 -22.97
C ASP A 220 -38.09 14.75 -23.78
N PHE A 221 -37.12 14.08 -23.16
CA PHE A 221 -35.96 13.58 -23.87
C PHE A 221 -36.34 12.58 -24.98
N ALA A 222 -37.18 11.59 -24.68
CA ALA A 222 -37.63 10.59 -25.65
C ALA A 222 -38.41 11.21 -26.83
N ARG A 223 -39.20 12.26 -26.61
CA ARG A 223 -39.85 13.03 -27.70
C ARG A 223 -38.83 13.69 -28.60
N THR A 224 -37.84 14.38 -28.01
CA THR A 224 -36.76 15.03 -28.78
C THR A 224 -35.97 14.02 -29.60
N TYR A 225 -35.72 12.83 -29.03
CA TYR A 225 -35.07 11.73 -29.74
C TYR A 225 -35.92 11.18 -30.88
N ALA A 226 -37.23 11.00 -30.66
CA ALA A 226 -38.17 10.56 -31.67
C ALA A 226 -38.29 11.54 -32.85
N GLU A 227 -38.22 12.85 -32.61
CA GLU A 227 -38.18 13.87 -33.69
C GLU A 227 -36.96 13.69 -34.61
N LEU A 228 -35.83 13.31 -34.01
CA LEU A 228 -34.57 13.07 -34.72
C LEU A 228 -34.65 11.79 -35.56
N LEU A 229 -35.22 10.72 -35.00
CA LEU A 229 -35.49 9.48 -35.73
C LEU A 229 -36.52 9.68 -36.84
N LYS A 230 -37.59 10.46 -36.61
CA LYS A 230 -38.59 10.79 -37.63
C LYS A 230 -37.98 11.56 -38.80
N THR A 231 -37.01 12.42 -38.55
CA THR A 231 -36.28 13.09 -39.64
C THR A 231 -35.45 12.10 -40.46
N ARG A 232 -34.89 11.06 -39.83
CA ARG A 232 -34.08 10.03 -40.51
C ARG A 232 -34.91 9.00 -41.27
N PHE A 233 -36.03 8.57 -40.71
CA PHE A 233 -36.86 7.49 -41.24
C PHE A 233 -38.13 7.98 -41.93
N GLU A 234 -38.37 9.30 -41.91
CA GLU A 234 -39.53 9.96 -42.50
C GLU A 234 -40.84 9.29 -42.08
N ASP A 235 -41.67 8.89 -43.04
CA ASP A 235 -42.96 8.26 -42.82
C ASP A 235 -42.86 6.75 -42.49
N SER A 236 -41.64 6.19 -42.42
CA SER A 236 -41.43 4.77 -42.13
C SER A 236 -41.66 4.43 -40.65
N VAL A 237 -41.74 5.43 -39.77
CA VAL A 237 -41.91 5.24 -38.32
C VAL A 237 -42.90 6.25 -37.73
N LEU A 238 -43.86 5.75 -36.94
CA LEU A 238 -44.82 6.56 -36.19
C LEU A 238 -44.58 6.41 -34.68
N PHE A 239 -44.30 7.53 -34.01
CA PHE A 239 -44.13 7.57 -32.55
C PHE A 239 -45.42 8.04 -31.87
N THR A 240 -45.94 7.25 -30.93
CA THR A 240 -47.11 7.59 -30.10
C THR A 240 -46.72 7.54 -28.63
N PHE A 241 -46.99 8.61 -27.89
CA PHE A 241 -46.67 8.73 -26.47
C PHE A 241 -47.96 8.73 -25.66
N ASN A 242 -48.16 7.72 -24.81
CA ASN A 242 -49.29 7.61 -23.90
C ASN A 242 -48.79 7.45 -22.47
N ILE A 243 -48.81 8.53 -21.69
CA ILE A 243 -48.28 8.59 -20.32
C ILE A 243 -49.42 8.90 -19.35
N ALA A 244 -49.52 8.11 -18.29
CA ALA A 244 -50.45 8.37 -17.19
C ALA A 244 -49.96 9.58 -16.37
N ALA A 245 -50.86 10.52 -16.04
CA ALA A 245 -50.51 11.76 -15.33
C ALA A 245 -49.84 11.48 -13.97
N GLU A 246 -50.21 10.39 -13.30
CA GLU A 246 -49.63 9.98 -12.01
C GLU A 246 -48.20 9.43 -12.13
N ALA A 247 -47.74 9.14 -13.35
CA ALA A 247 -46.40 8.64 -13.63
C ALA A 247 -45.38 9.78 -13.81
N GLU A 248 -45.80 10.97 -14.25
CA GLU A 248 -44.88 12.07 -14.63
C GLU A 248 -43.90 12.47 -13.52
N ASN A 249 -44.37 12.46 -12.27
CA ASN A 249 -43.56 12.82 -11.10
C ASN A 249 -42.83 11.63 -10.45
N ARG A 250 -42.91 10.43 -11.04
CA ARG A 250 -42.15 9.26 -10.56
C ARG A 250 -40.72 9.30 -11.09
N TYR A 251 -39.85 8.52 -10.48
CA TYR A 251 -38.44 8.47 -10.83
C TYR A 251 -38.10 7.21 -11.63
N VAL A 252 -37.26 7.37 -12.65
CA VAL A 252 -36.71 6.30 -13.48
C VAL A 252 -35.21 6.49 -13.66
N VAL A 253 -34.53 5.41 -14.08
CA VAL A 253 -33.11 5.49 -14.47
C VAL A 253 -33.02 6.33 -15.75
N PRO A 254 -32.08 7.30 -15.85
CA PRO A 254 -31.91 8.09 -17.05
C PRO A 254 -31.59 7.23 -18.28
N LEU A 255 -32.03 7.66 -19.46
CA LEU A 255 -31.83 6.98 -20.75
C LEU A 255 -32.47 5.58 -20.83
N SER A 256 -33.44 5.28 -19.97
CA SER A 256 -34.14 3.98 -19.95
C SER A 256 -35.29 3.91 -20.95
N LEU A 257 -35.83 5.04 -21.40
CA LEU A 257 -36.86 5.09 -22.44
C LEU A 257 -36.28 5.23 -23.86
N GLN A 258 -34.96 5.37 -23.99
CA GLN A 258 -34.29 5.44 -25.28
C GLN A 258 -34.39 4.08 -26.01
N LEU A 259 -34.77 4.13 -27.28
CA LEU A 259 -34.72 2.98 -28.19
C LEU A 259 -33.26 2.83 -28.69
N LEU A 260 -32.62 1.69 -28.39
CA LEU A 260 -31.33 1.29 -28.98
C LEU A 260 -31.45 1.06 -30.48
#